data_AF-A0A927JJ76-F1
#
_entry.id   AF-A0A927JJ76-F1
#
_cell.length_a   1.000
_cell.length_b   1.000
_cell.length_c   1.000
_cell.angle_alpha   90.00
_cell.angle_beta   90.00
_cell.angle_gamma   90.00
#
_symmetry.space_group_name_H-M   'P 1'
#
loop_
_entity.id
_entity.type
_entity.pdbx_description
1 polymer ?
#
loop_
_entity_poly.entity_id
_entity_poly.type
_entity_poly.pdbx_seq_one_letter_code
_entity_poly.pdbx_strand_id
1 'polypeptide(L)'
;MLAFLLAQAMATPAPGPAPGSTPGPVSDGRVLGHFAYGDVAPDELVTVPADLAVRACRVRREMLPDLQRLIAAAAADPAAGGRILALSCHRSIARQSSVFATGGEGDAESRAISVAPPGHSEHTTGFAVDFAVRPHGGCPDIEACMAALPPARWLIANGPRFGFELSFPPGNAQRVKWEPWHWRWVGTTASIPGAAKARFLFARARAAFPADPGIRPPPRIVLTGQPSPPVLAPPVKDKKKKRRR
;
A
#
# COMPACT_ATOMS: atom_id res chain seq x y z
N MET A 1 -1.74 15.46 -69.16
CA MET A 1 -2.11 14.44 -68.17
C MET A 1 -0.84 14.05 -67.42
N LEU A 2 -0.61 14.61 -66.23
CA LEU A 2 0.55 14.27 -65.39
C LEU A 2 0.01 13.60 -64.11
N ALA A 3 0.24 12.30 -63.96
CA ALA A 3 -0.23 11.53 -62.82
C ALA A 3 0.78 11.64 -61.68
N PHE A 4 0.34 12.20 -60.54
CA PHE A 4 1.07 12.17 -59.27
C PHE A 4 0.87 10.79 -58.62
N LEU A 5 1.91 9.96 -58.56
CA LEU A 5 1.93 8.78 -57.68
C LEU A 5 2.30 9.22 -56.25
N LEU A 6 1.35 9.16 -55.32
CA LEU A 6 1.63 9.19 -53.89
C LEU A 6 2.17 7.82 -53.46
N ALA A 7 3.45 7.75 -53.12
CA ALA A 7 4.01 6.61 -52.39
C ALA A 7 3.57 6.69 -50.93
N GLN A 8 2.70 5.79 -50.49
CA GLN A 8 2.42 5.60 -49.07
C GLN A 8 3.59 4.84 -48.43
N ALA A 9 4.33 5.51 -47.56
CA ALA A 9 5.29 4.85 -46.68
C ALA A 9 4.52 4.06 -45.62
N MET A 10 4.54 2.73 -45.73
CA MET A 10 4.09 1.82 -44.68
C MET A 10 5.04 1.96 -43.49
N ALA A 11 4.57 2.57 -42.40
CA ALA A 11 5.33 2.63 -41.16
C ALA A 11 5.49 1.21 -40.61
N THR A 12 6.74 0.74 -40.55
CA THR A 12 7.09 -0.51 -39.86
C THR A 12 6.72 -0.39 -38.38
N PRO A 13 5.97 -1.34 -37.78
CA PRO A 13 5.73 -1.33 -36.35
C PRO A 13 7.07 -1.42 -35.61
N ALA A 14 7.23 -0.59 -34.58
CA ALA A 14 8.41 -0.64 -33.73
C ALA A 14 8.57 -2.06 -33.15
N PRO A 15 9.81 -2.58 -33.05
CA PRO A 15 10.04 -3.88 -32.44
C PRO A 15 9.54 -3.87 -30.99
N GLY A 16 8.80 -4.92 -30.61
CA GLY A 16 8.37 -5.12 -29.23
C GLY A 16 9.56 -5.27 -28.27
N PRO A 17 9.35 -5.08 -26.96
CA PRO A 17 10.41 -5.19 -25.96
C PRO A 17 11.07 -6.59 -25.99
N ALA A 18 12.38 -6.63 -25.78
CA ALA A 18 13.17 -7.85 -25.77
C ALA A 18 12.71 -8.82 -24.66
N PRO A 19 12.81 -10.14 -24.86
CA PRO A 19 12.49 -11.11 -23.82
C PRO A 19 13.37 -10.86 -22.59
N GLY A 20 12.74 -10.50 -21.47
CA GLY A 20 13.41 -10.19 -20.21
C GLY A 20 13.42 -8.72 -19.77
N SER A 21 12.97 -7.78 -20.61
CA SER A 21 12.79 -6.39 -20.16
C SER A 21 11.40 -6.17 -19.55
N THR A 22 11.35 -5.69 -18.30
CA THR A 22 10.10 -5.22 -17.69
C THR A 22 9.56 -4.03 -18.48
N PRO A 23 8.27 -4.02 -18.86
CA PRO A 23 7.68 -2.88 -19.55
C PRO A 23 7.85 -1.58 -18.75
N GLY A 24 8.01 -0.46 -19.45
CA GLY A 24 8.00 0.86 -18.82
C GLY A 24 6.67 1.16 -18.11
N PRO A 25 6.64 2.17 -17.23
CA PRO A 25 5.42 2.54 -16.51
C PRO A 25 4.32 3.02 -17.48
N VAL A 26 3.07 2.66 -17.20
CA VAL A 26 1.90 3.18 -17.91
C VAL A 26 1.50 4.56 -17.39
N SER A 27 0.46 5.19 -17.95
CA SER A 27 0.08 6.59 -17.68
C SER A 27 -0.20 6.90 -16.20
N ASP A 28 -0.68 5.93 -15.44
CA ASP A 28 -0.91 6.07 -14.00
C ASP A 28 0.34 5.77 -13.14
N GLY A 29 1.49 5.50 -13.77
CA GLY A 29 2.78 5.25 -13.13
C GLY A 29 2.98 3.81 -12.65
N ARG A 30 2.05 2.88 -12.92
CA ARG A 30 2.26 1.47 -12.58
C ARG A 30 3.13 0.75 -13.62
N VAL A 31 3.84 -0.26 -13.16
CA VAL A 31 4.53 -1.25 -13.98
C VAL A 31 3.90 -2.60 -13.69
N LEU A 32 3.39 -3.27 -14.73
CA LEU A 32 2.75 -4.59 -14.62
C LEU A 32 1.66 -4.67 -13.52
N GLY A 33 0.91 -3.59 -13.31
CA GLY A 33 -0.12 -3.54 -12.28
C GLY A 33 0.34 -3.05 -10.89
N HIS A 34 1.62 -2.72 -10.71
CA HIS A 34 2.19 -2.34 -9.40
C HIS A 34 2.77 -0.93 -9.37
N PHE A 35 2.53 -0.19 -8.28
CA PHE A 35 3.18 1.10 -8.04
C PHE A 35 4.62 0.92 -7.56
N ALA A 36 5.48 1.88 -7.92
CA ALA A 36 6.85 1.89 -7.44
C ALA A 36 6.91 2.24 -5.95
N TYR A 37 7.77 1.54 -5.22
CA TYR A 37 8.09 1.78 -3.82
C TYR A 37 9.61 1.82 -3.65
N GLY A 38 10.11 2.66 -2.75
CA GLY A 38 11.51 2.63 -2.35
C GLY A 38 11.85 1.39 -1.51
N ASP A 39 13.13 1.22 -1.18
CA ASP A 39 13.58 0.26 -0.17
C ASP A 39 13.81 0.99 1.16
N VAL A 40 13.26 0.46 2.24
CA VAL A 40 13.49 1.00 3.58
C VAL A 40 14.94 0.78 4.01
N ALA A 41 15.51 1.77 4.71
CA ALA A 41 16.85 1.64 5.26
C ALA A 41 16.89 0.55 6.36
N PRO A 42 17.94 -0.29 6.42
CA PRO A 42 18.00 -1.41 7.36
C PRO A 42 17.91 -1.04 8.86
N ASP A 43 18.25 0.19 9.24
CA ASP A 43 18.21 0.73 10.61
C ASP A 43 16.79 1.20 11.05
N GLU A 44 15.90 1.42 10.08
CA GLU A 44 14.48 1.69 10.31
C GLU A 44 13.66 0.39 10.55
N LEU A 45 14.30 -0.78 10.37
CA LEU A 45 13.68 -2.09 10.54
C LEU A 45 14.02 -2.74 11.90
N VAL A 46 13.01 -3.32 12.54
CA VAL A 46 13.14 -4.13 13.75
C VAL A 46 12.68 -5.56 13.49
N THR A 47 13.22 -6.51 14.25
CA THR A 47 12.81 -7.92 14.18
C THR A 47 11.50 -8.11 14.92
N VAL A 48 10.54 -8.79 14.28
CA VAL A 48 9.31 -9.27 14.93
C VAL A 48 9.68 -10.38 15.92
N PRO A 49 9.20 -10.35 17.17
CA PRO A 49 9.41 -11.43 18.13
C PRO A 49 9.08 -12.81 17.55
N ALA A 50 9.93 -13.81 17.85
CA ALA A 50 9.87 -15.12 17.20
C ALA A 50 8.56 -15.88 17.49
N ASP A 51 7.90 -15.62 18.60
CA ASP A 51 6.60 -16.20 18.98
C ASP A 51 5.43 -15.62 18.17
N LEU A 52 5.63 -14.47 17.53
CA LEU A 52 4.63 -13.76 16.70
C LEU A 52 4.83 -14.00 15.19
N ALA A 53 5.86 -14.76 14.81
CA ALA A 53 6.18 -15.00 13.41
C ALA A 53 6.47 -16.48 13.13
N VAL A 54 6.15 -16.94 11.93
CA VAL A 54 6.46 -18.32 11.49
C VAL A 54 7.96 -18.48 11.20
N ARG A 55 8.60 -17.40 10.78
CA ARG A 55 10.04 -17.32 10.48
C ARG A 55 10.55 -15.90 10.77
N ALA A 56 11.87 -15.70 10.70
CA ALA A 56 12.46 -14.37 10.88
C ALA A 56 11.79 -13.34 9.96
N CYS A 57 11.22 -12.30 10.58
CA CYS A 57 10.45 -11.26 9.94
C CYS A 57 10.95 -9.92 10.46
N ARG A 58 11.20 -8.96 9.56
CA ARG A 58 11.59 -7.59 9.93
C ARG A 58 10.56 -6.61 9.41
N VAL A 59 10.21 -5.64 10.23
CA VAL A 59 9.17 -4.64 9.95
C VAL A 59 9.68 -3.26 10.31
N ARG A 60 9.07 -2.20 9.75
CA ARG A 60 9.30 -0.84 10.24
C ARG A 60 9.04 -0.77 11.74
N ARG A 61 9.92 -0.10 12.49
CA ARG A 61 9.82 0.06 13.95
C ARG A 61 8.46 0.60 14.38
N GLU A 62 7.90 1.51 13.58
CA GLU A 62 6.62 2.16 13.84
C GLU A 62 5.41 1.22 13.71
N MET A 63 5.50 0.16 12.89
CA MET A 63 4.42 -0.81 12.71
C MET A 63 4.38 -1.87 13.82
N LEU A 64 5.53 -2.17 14.44
CA LEU A 64 5.65 -3.29 15.38
C LEU A 64 4.62 -3.25 16.53
N PRO A 65 4.37 -2.10 17.21
CA PRO A 65 3.39 -2.05 18.30
C PRO A 65 1.97 -2.41 17.85
N ASP A 66 1.58 -2.01 16.65
CA ASP A 66 0.25 -2.28 16.10
C ASP A 66 0.13 -3.74 15.66
N LEU A 67 1.19 -4.30 15.08
CA LEU A 67 1.28 -5.74 14.75
C LEU A 67 1.15 -6.61 16.01
N GLN A 68 1.86 -6.25 17.08
CA GLN A 68 1.77 -6.96 18.37
C GLN A 68 0.36 -6.90 18.95
N ARG A 69 -0.30 -5.73 18.91
CA ARG A 69 -1.68 -5.59 19.39
C ARG A 69 -2.67 -6.40 18.57
N LEU A 70 -2.51 -6.46 17.24
CA LEU A 70 -3.36 -7.28 16.38
C LEU A 70 -3.23 -8.77 16.74
N ILE A 71 -2.01 -9.28 16.82
CA ILE A 71 -1.77 -10.71 17.08
C ILE A 71 -2.22 -11.08 18.50
N ALA A 72 -1.95 -10.23 19.50
CA ALA A 72 -2.39 -10.44 20.87
C ALA A 72 -3.93 -10.42 21.00
N ALA A 73 -4.60 -9.49 20.32
CA ALA A 73 -6.05 -9.42 20.32
C ALA A 73 -6.68 -10.66 19.66
N ALA A 74 -6.12 -11.15 18.55
CA ALA A 74 -6.56 -12.39 17.93
C ALA A 74 -6.37 -13.59 18.85
N ALA A 75 -5.23 -13.68 19.53
CA ALA A 75 -4.94 -14.78 20.45
C ALA A 75 -5.85 -14.79 21.69
N ALA A 76 -6.35 -13.61 22.11
CA ALA A 76 -7.25 -13.48 23.26
C ALA A 76 -8.73 -13.63 22.91
N ASP A 77 -9.10 -13.58 21.62
CA ASP A 77 -10.49 -13.64 21.17
C ASP A 77 -10.87 -15.09 20.76
N PRO A 78 -11.78 -15.76 21.47
CA PRO A 78 -12.24 -17.10 21.09
C PRO A 78 -12.82 -17.17 19.67
N ALA A 79 -13.38 -16.08 19.16
CA ALA A 79 -13.93 -16.02 17.80
C ALA A 79 -12.83 -16.11 16.71
N ALA A 80 -11.58 -15.79 17.04
CA ALA A 80 -10.46 -16.02 16.12
C ALA A 80 -10.24 -17.52 15.88
N GLY A 81 -10.55 -18.39 16.85
CA GLY A 81 -10.50 -19.83 16.67
C GLY A 81 -9.12 -20.39 16.28
N GLY A 82 -8.04 -19.67 16.63
CA GLY A 82 -6.68 -20.03 16.24
C GLY A 82 -5.68 -18.87 16.36
N ARG A 83 -4.53 -19.01 15.71
CA ARG A 83 -3.44 -18.02 15.73
C ARG A 83 -3.33 -17.30 14.40
N ILE A 84 -2.97 -16.03 14.45
CA ILE A 84 -2.48 -15.21 13.33
C ILE A 84 -1.00 -14.95 13.58
N LEU A 85 -0.15 -15.14 12.58
CA LEU A 85 1.30 -15.00 12.68
C LEU A 85 1.84 -14.23 11.48
N ALA A 86 2.89 -13.44 11.70
CA ALA A 86 3.63 -12.84 10.59
C ALA A 86 4.39 -13.94 9.84
N LEU A 87 4.21 -14.02 8.52
CA LEU A 87 4.89 -15.00 7.67
C LEU A 87 6.03 -14.35 6.88
N SER A 88 5.73 -13.28 6.15
CA SER A 88 6.65 -12.57 5.27
C SER A 88 6.49 -11.07 5.49
N CYS A 89 7.59 -10.36 5.74
CA CYS A 89 7.58 -8.93 6.09
C CYS A 89 8.49 -8.17 5.11
N HIS A 90 9.43 -7.34 5.59
CA HIS A 90 10.38 -6.66 4.72
C HIS A 90 11.11 -7.62 3.78
N ARG A 91 11.19 -7.19 2.53
CA ARG A 91 11.95 -7.84 1.47
C ARG A 91 12.66 -6.76 0.69
N SER A 92 13.99 -6.80 0.65
CA SER A 92 14.76 -5.83 -0.14
C SER A 92 14.47 -5.97 -1.63
N ILE A 93 14.74 -4.92 -2.40
CA ILE A 93 14.60 -4.95 -3.86
C ILE A 93 15.44 -6.09 -4.46
N ALA A 94 16.68 -6.28 -3.98
CA ALA A 94 17.54 -7.36 -4.44
C ALA A 94 16.93 -8.75 -4.22
N ARG A 95 16.32 -8.98 -3.05
CA ARG A 95 15.62 -10.23 -2.76
C ARG A 95 14.33 -10.35 -3.58
N GLN A 96 13.62 -9.25 -3.82
CA GLN A 96 12.44 -9.23 -4.68
C GLN A 96 12.81 -9.62 -6.13
N SER A 97 13.99 -9.25 -6.63
CA SER A 97 14.51 -9.71 -7.93
C SER A 97 14.57 -11.23 -8.01
N SER A 98 15.13 -11.89 -7.00
CA SER A 98 15.18 -13.35 -6.96
C SER A 98 13.77 -13.96 -6.89
N VAL A 99 12.89 -13.42 -6.02
CA VAL A 99 11.51 -13.93 -5.88
C VAL A 99 10.70 -13.75 -7.17
N PHE A 100 10.86 -12.63 -7.87
CA PHE A 100 10.21 -12.41 -9.16
C PHE A 100 10.78 -13.32 -10.25
N ALA A 101 12.09 -13.54 -10.26
CA ALA A 101 12.76 -14.41 -11.24
C ALA A 101 12.30 -15.88 -11.12
N THR A 102 12.09 -16.37 -9.90
CA THR A 102 11.70 -17.77 -9.63
C THR A 102 10.21 -17.96 -9.37
N GLY A 103 9.45 -16.87 -9.25
CA GLY A 103 8.05 -16.90 -8.83
C GLY A 103 7.11 -17.02 -10.02
N GLY A 104 6.40 -18.16 -10.10
CA GLY A 104 5.42 -18.43 -11.14
C GLY A 104 6.04 -18.91 -12.46
N GLU A 105 5.18 -19.39 -13.34
CA GLU A 105 5.54 -19.79 -14.70
C GLU A 105 5.08 -18.71 -15.70
N GLY A 106 5.73 -18.66 -16.86
CA GLY A 106 5.37 -17.74 -17.95
C GLY A 106 6.14 -16.42 -17.95
N ASP A 107 5.60 -15.44 -18.67
CA ASP A 107 6.24 -14.15 -18.90
C ASP A 107 6.17 -13.22 -17.69
N ALA A 108 6.75 -12.01 -17.81
CA ALA A 108 6.75 -11.05 -16.72
C ALA A 108 5.34 -10.58 -16.33
N GLU A 109 4.40 -10.49 -17.29
CA GLU A 109 3.02 -10.06 -17.02
C GLU A 109 2.26 -11.13 -16.23
N SER A 110 2.40 -12.40 -16.61
CA SER A 110 1.78 -13.54 -15.92
C SER A 110 2.31 -13.68 -14.49
N ARG A 111 3.62 -13.52 -14.28
CA ARG A 111 4.23 -13.53 -12.94
C ARG A 111 3.77 -12.35 -12.08
N ALA A 112 3.60 -11.17 -12.67
CA ALA A 112 3.17 -9.97 -11.96
C ALA A 112 1.76 -10.06 -11.37
N ILE A 113 0.94 -11.03 -11.81
CA ILE A 113 -0.35 -11.33 -11.18
C ILE A 113 -0.17 -11.79 -9.72
N SER A 114 0.89 -12.54 -9.42
CA SER A 114 1.15 -13.12 -8.09
C SER A 114 2.38 -12.56 -7.37
N VAL A 115 3.31 -11.95 -8.10
CA VAL A 115 4.60 -11.50 -7.54
C VAL A 115 4.94 -10.14 -8.11
N ALA A 116 4.99 -9.11 -7.26
CA ALA A 116 5.33 -7.77 -7.71
C ALA A 116 6.74 -7.70 -8.36
N PRO A 117 6.94 -6.89 -9.41
CA PRO A 117 8.27 -6.62 -9.95
C PRO A 117 9.23 -6.02 -8.91
N PRO A 118 10.56 -6.16 -9.08
CA PRO A 118 11.54 -5.55 -8.20
C PRO A 118 11.40 -4.02 -8.16
N GLY A 119 11.37 -3.43 -6.95
CA GLY A 119 11.09 -2.00 -6.76
C GLY A 119 9.60 -1.63 -6.77
N HIS A 120 8.70 -2.61 -6.92
CA HIS A 120 7.25 -2.39 -6.96
C HIS A 120 6.47 -3.21 -5.91
N SER A 121 7.17 -3.89 -5.01
CA SER A 121 6.54 -4.65 -3.92
C SER A 121 6.28 -3.78 -2.70
N GLU A 122 5.07 -3.84 -2.12
CA GLU A 122 4.79 -3.16 -0.85
C GLU A 122 5.71 -3.64 0.29
N HIS A 123 6.26 -4.86 0.22
CA HIS A 123 7.20 -5.39 1.22
C HIS A 123 8.50 -4.59 1.33
N THR A 124 8.95 -3.91 0.27
CA THR A 124 10.19 -3.09 0.32
C THR A 124 10.01 -1.89 1.23
N THR A 125 8.78 -1.46 1.49
CA THR A 125 8.49 -0.33 2.39
C THR A 125 8.73 -0.67 3.86
N GLY A 126 8.72 -1.97 4.21
CA GLY A 126 8.70 -2.47 5.58
C GLY A 126 7.37 -2.28 6.33
N PHE A 127 6.32 -1.78 5.65
CA PHE A 127 4.97 -1.61 6.19
C PHE A 127 3.98 -2.68 5.70
N ALA A 128 4.41 -3.66 4.90
CA ALA A 128 3.57 -4.78 4.48
C ALA A 128 3.96 -6.08 5.19
N VAL A 129 2.94 -6.88 5.52
CA VAL A 129 3.06 -8.18 6.16
C VAL A 129 2.11 -9.15 5.47
N ASP A 130 2.64 -10.31 5.10
CA ASP A 130 1.86 -11.49 4.81
C ASP A 130 1.56 -12.22 6.11
N PHE A 131 0.29 -12.47 6.39
CA PHE A 131 -0.15 -13.24 7.54
C PHE A 131 -0.33 -14.71 7.20
N ALA A 132 0.09 -15.56 8.12
CA ALA A 132 -0.22 -16.98 8.17
C ALA A 132 -1.20 -17.24 9.32
N VAL A 133 -2.04 -18.27 9.16
CA VAL A 133 -3.03 -18.65 10.18
C VAL A 133 -2.85 -20.09 10.62
N ARG A 134 -3.11 -20.39 11.89
CA ARG A 134 -3.04 -21.75 12.45
C ARG A 134 -4.31 -22.06 13.24
N PRO A 135 -4.85 -23.29 13.16
CA PRO A 135 -4.43 -24.37 12.27
C PRO A 135 -4.68 -24.02 10.79
N HIS A 136 -3.93 -24.65 9.89
CA HIS A 136 -4.05 -24.40 8.44
C HIS A 136 -5.30 -25.01 7.80
N GLY A 137 -5.95 -25.98 8.46
CA GLY A 137 -7.17 -26.61 7.96
C GLY A 137 -7.03 -27.26 6.57
N GLY A 138 -5.84 -27.70 6.18
CA GLY A 138 -5.56 -28.25 4.85
C GLY A 138 -5.29 -27.22 3.75
N CYS A 139 -5.33 -25.92 4.06
CA CYS A 139 -4.97 -24.85 3.13
C CYS A 139 -3.49 -24.45 3.29
N PRO A 140 -2.67 -24.47 2.22
CA PRO A 140 -1.31 -23.92 2.27
C PRO A 140 -1.29 -22.45 2.70
N ASP A 141 -0.17 -22.00 3.27
CA ASP A 141 0.04 -20.56 3.47
C ASP A 141 0.08 -19.85 2.11
N ILE A 142 -0.34 -18.57 2.05
CA ILE A 142 -0.33 -17.75 0.82
C ILE A 142 -1.29 -18.29 -0.27
N GLU A 143 -2.38 -18.94 0.16
CA GLU A 143 -3.44 -19.42 -0.73
C GLU A 143 -4.81 -18.89 -0.35
N ALA A 144 -5.66 -18.65 -1.35
CA ALA A 144 -6.95 -17.98 -1.17
C ALA A 144 -7.91 -18.75 -0.25
N CYS A 145 -7.78 -20.07 -0.17
CA CYS A 145 -8.57 -20.91 0.74
C CYS A 145 -8.44 -20.51 2.21
N MET A 146 -7.37 -19.80 2.59
CA MET A 146 -7.16 -19.38 3.98
C MET A 146 -8.25 -18.45 4.46
N ALA A 147 -8.88 -17.67 3.56
CA ALA A 147 -9.95 -16.73 3.90
C ALA A 147 -11.18 -17.41 4.49
N ALA A 148 -11.34 -18.72 4.28
CA ALA A 148 -12.41 -19.50 4.89
C ALA A 148 -12.13 -19.87 6.36
N LEU A 149 -10.88 -19.79 6.81
CA LEU A 149 -10.46 -20.20 8.15
C LEU A 149 -10.86 -19.14 9.20
N PRO A 150 -11.27 -19.55 10.43
CA PRO A 150 -11.69 -18.61 11.47
C PRO A 150 -10.68 -17.48 11.77
N PRO A 151 -9.35 -17.72 11.88
CA PRO A 151 -8.43 -16.63 12.18
C PRO A 151 -8.31 -15.62 11.03
N ALA A 152 -8.42 -16.07 9.78
CA ALA A 152 -8.38 -15.18 8.62
C ALA A 152 -9.67 -14.34 8.53
N ARG A 153 -10.83 -14.92 8.86
CA ARG A 153 -12.10 -14.17 8.96
C ARG A 153 -12.03 -13.12 10.06
N TRP A 154 -11.45 -13.48 11.21
CA TRP A 154 -11.21 -12.52 12.29
C TRP A 154 -10.29 -11.39 11.83
N LEU A 155 -9.22 -11.71 11.10
CA LEU A 155 -8.31 -10.71 10.53
C LEU A 155 -9.04 -9.76 9.58
N ILE A 156 -9.86 -10.28 8.67
CA ILE A 156 -10.68 -9.48 7.75
C ILE A 156 -11.63 -8.56 8.54
N ALA A 157 -12.26 -9.04 9.60
CA ALA A 157 -13.18 -8.21 10.38
C ALA A 157 -12.47 -7.15 11.26
N ASN A 158 -11.26 -7.42 11.74
CA ASN A 158 -10.62 -6.65 12.80
C ASN A 158 -9.33 -5.93 12.39
N GLY A 159 -8.65 -6.34 11.32
CA GLY A 159 -7.38 -5.77 10.85
C GLY A 159 -7.36 -4.23 10.79
N PRO A 160 -8.41 -3.57 10.24
CA PRO A 160 -8.48 -2.11 10.20
C PRO A 160 -8.41 -1.43 11.57
N ARG A 161 -8.90 -2.07 12.64
CA ARG A 161 -8.84 -1.53 14.02
C ARG A 161 -7.41 -1.39 14.52
N PHE A 162 -6.48 -2.14 13.92
CA PHE A 162 -5.05 -2.14 14.25
C PHE A 162 -4.21 -1.44 13.18
N GLY A 163 -4.82 -0.69 12.26
CA GLY A 163 -4.06 0.05 11.25
C GLY A 163 -3.71 -0.74 10.00
N PHE A 164 -4.21 -1.98 9.84
CA PHE A 164 -3.93 -2.83 8.69
C PHE A 164 -5.06 -2.77 7.65
N GLU A 165 -4.70 -2.65 6.38
CA GLU A 165 -5.59 -2.66 5.22
C GLU A 165 -5.26 -3.85 4.30
N LEU A 166 -6.28 -4.55 3.78
CA LEU A 166 -6.08 -5.65 2.83
C LEU A 166 -5.76 -5.09 1.44
N SER A 167 -4.51 -5.14 1.01
CA SER A 167 -4.06 -4.37 -0.17
C SER A 167 -4.70 -4.84 -1.47
N PHE A 168 -4.89 -6.14 -1.64
CA PHE A 168 -5.38 -6.76 -2.88
C PHE A 168 -6.68 -7.54 -2.62
N PRO A 169 -7.83 -6.87 -2.49
CA PRO A 169 -9.12 -7.53 -2.28
C PRO A 169 -9.60 -8.30 -3.52
N PRO A 170 -10.64 -9.15 -3.38
CA PRO A 170 -11.30 -9.79 -4.52
C PRO A 170 -11.75 -8.74 -5.55
N GLY A 171 -11.46 -8.98 -6.83
CA GLY A 171 -11.86 -8.08 -7.91
C GLY A 171 -11.14 -6.73 -7.93
N ASN A 172 -10.02 -6.58 -7.22
CA ASN A 172 -9.20 -5.37 -7.33
C ASN A 172 -8.75 -5.15 -8.80
N ALA A 173 -8.82 -3.90 -9.27
CA ALA A 173 -8.53 -3.57 -10.67
C ALA A 173 -7.02 -3.40 -10.98
N GLN A 174 -6.12 -3.72 -10.04
CA GLN A 174 -4.67 -3.60 -10.26
C GLN A 174 -4.09 -4.71 -11.15
N ARG A 175 -4.89 -5.74 -11.49
CA ARG A 175 -4.42 -6.99 -12.11
C ARG A 175 -3.49 -7.81 -11.22
N VAL A 176 -3.54 -7.57 -9.92
CA VAL A 176 -2.94 -8.44 -8.90
C VAL A 176 -4.02 -9.40 -8.42
N LYS A 177 -3.68 -10.67 -8.20
CA LYS A 177 -4.65 -11.64 -7.69
C LYS A 177 -5.20 -11.24 -6.33
N TRP A 178 -6.29 -11.87 -5.92
CA TRP A 178 -6.76 -11.72 -4.55
C TRP A 178 -5.76 -12.35 -3.58
N GLU A 179 -5.31 -11.57 -2.60
CA GLU A 179 -4.29 -11.97 -1.62
C GLU A 179 -4.79 -11.77 -0.20
N PRO A 180 -5.67 -12.65 0.35
CA PRO A 180 -6.23 -12.49 1.70
C PRO A 180 -5.17 -12.48 2.83
N TRP A 181 -3.94 -12.91 2.53
CA TRP A 181 -2.80 -12.86 3.43
C TRP A 181 -2.06 -11.52 3.44
N HIS A 182 -2.12 -10.70 2.38
CA HIS A 182 -1.22 -9.55 2.19
C HIS A 182 -1.85 -8.26 2.70
N TRP A 183 -1.27 -7.70 3.77
CA TRP A 183 -1.79 -6.51 4.43
C TRP A 183 -0.72 -5.44 4.55
N ARG A 184 -1.10 -4.20 4.23
CA ARG A 184 -0.27 -3.02 4.51
C ARG A 184 -0.73 -2.33 5.78
N TRP A 185 0.21 -1.76 6.51
CA TRP A 185 -0.08 -0.93 7.65
C TRP A 185 -0.05 0.56 7.29
N VAL A 186 -1.07 1.28 7.71
CA VAL A 186 -1.23 2.74 7.55
C VAL A 186 -1.44 3.45 8.89
N GLY A 187 -1.31 2.72 9.98
CA GLY A 187 -1.51 3.18 11.35
C GLY A 187 -2.96 3.26 11.79
N THR A 188 -3.21 2.91 13.07
CA THR A 188 -4.55 2.96 13.69
C THR A 188 -5.20 4.34 13.58
N THR A 189 -4.41 5.40 13.72
CA THR A 189 -4.81 6.78 13.45
C THR A 189 -3.77 7.46 12.56
N ALA A 190 -4.11 8.62 12.01
CA ALA A 190 -3.16 9.42 11.22
C ALA A 190 -2.03 10.04 12.08
N SER A 191 -2.21 10.10 13.41
CA SER A 191 -1.29 10.81 14.31
C SER A 191 -0.25 9.92 14.97
N ILE A 192 -0.39 8.59 14.93
CA ILE A 192 0.63 7.73 15.51
C ILE A 192 1.95 7.80 14.71
N PRO A 193 3.11 7.62 15.36
CA PRO A 193 4.41 7.65 14.68
C PRO A 193 4.42 6.73 13.45
N GLY A 194 4.99 7.20 12.34
CA GLY A 194 5.09 6.44 11.08
C GLY A 194 3.82 6.40 10.23
N ALA A 195 2.62 6.67 10.77
CA ALA A 195 1.38 6.60 10.00
C ALA A 195 1.35 7.58 8.82
N ALA A 196 1.82 8.82 9.01
CA ALA A 196 1.92 9.80 7.93
C ALA A 196 2.83 9.31 6.78
N LYS A 197 3.99 8.71 7.11
CA LYS A 197 4.93 8.13 6.16
C LYS A 197 4.27 6.97 5.38
N ALA A 198 3.66 6.03 6.09
CA ALA A 198 2.97 4.90 5.47
C ALA A 198 1.81 5.34 4.57
N ARG A 199 0.97 6.26 5.05
CA ARG A 199 -0.17 6.81 4.27
C ARG A 199 0.30 7.57 3.03
N PHE A 200 1.42 8.26 3.10
CA PHE A 200 2.03 8.92 1.95
C PHE A 200 2.53 7.90 0.92
N LEU A 201 3.29 6.89 1.35
CA LEU A 201 3.80 5.83 0.47
C LEU A 201 2.66 5.12 -0.28
N PHE A 202 1.57 4.81 0.41
CA PHE A 202 0.42 4.12 -0.17
C PHE A 202 -0.65 5.05 -0.75
N ALA A 203 -0.44 6.37 -0.81
CA ALA A 203 -1.49 7.32 -1.16
C ALA A 203 -2.11 7.04 -2.53
N ARG A 204 -1.28 6.74 -3.54
CA ARG A 204 -1.74 6.42 -4.91
C ARG A 204 -2.51 5.11 -4.96
N ALA A 205 -1.97 4.06 -4.33
CA ALA A 205 -2.63 2.77 -4.23
C ALA A 205 -3.99 2.91 -3.54
N ARG A 206 -4.05 3.56 -2.38
CA ARG A 206 -5.29 3.77 -1.60
C ARG A 206 -6.34 4.60 -2.34
N ALA A 207 -5.94 5.56 -3.17
CA ALA A 207 -6.86 6.40 -3.92
C ALA A 207 -7.41 5.70 -5.16
N ALA A 208 -6.55 5.02 -5.93
CA ALA A 208 -6.94 4.42 -7.21
C ALA A 208 -7.47 2.98 -7.06
N PHE A 209 -7.03 2.26 -6.03
CA PHE A 209 -7.36 0.86 -5.76
C PHE A 209 -7.53 0.66 -4.25
N PRO A 210 -8.67 1.12 -3.71
CA PRO A 210 -8.90 1.06 -2.27
C PRO A 210 -8.80 -0.38 -1.77
N ALA A 211 -8.15 -0.54 -0.61
CA ALA A 211 -8.18 -1.79 0.12
C ALA A 211 -9.59 -2.12 0.58
N ASP A 212 -9.87 -3.41 0.73
CA ASP A 212 -11.11 -3.89 1.33
C ASP A 212 -10.86 -5.18 2.13
N PRO A 213 -10.96 -5.16 3.46
CA PRO A 213 -11.29 -4.02 4.29
C PRO A 213 -10.18 -2.96 4.28
N GLY A 214 -10.59 -1.69 4.29
CA GLY A 214 -9.69 -0.53 4.28
C GLY A 214 -10.03 0.48 5.36
N ILE A 215 -9.06 1.35 5.70
CA ILE A 215 -9.23 2.41 6.69
C ILE A 215 -9.59 3.70 5.95
N ARG A 216 -10.87 4.07 5.99
CA ARG A 216 -11.31 5.31 5.34
C ARG A 216 -10.77 6.52 6.11
N PRO A 217 -10.22 7.55 5.43
CA PRO A 217 -9.91 8.80 6.10
C PRO A 217 -11.18 9.40 6.70
N PRO A 218 -11.10 10.12 7.83
CA PRO A 218 -12.24 10.87 8.32
C PRO A 218 -12.73 11.82 7.21
N PRO A 219 -14.06 12.06 7.10
CA PRO A 219 -14.58 12.99 6.13
C PRO A 219 -13.88 14.35 6.28
N ARG A 220 -13.38 14.91 5.18
CA ARG A 220 -12.85 16.28 5.18
C ARG A 220 -14.01 17.22 5.48
N ILE A 221 -14.04 17.78 6.70
CA ILE A 221 -14.91 18.92 7.00
C ILE A 221 -14.31 20.11 6.25
N VAL A 222 -14.86 20.40 5.07
CA VAL A 222 -14.58 21.66 4.39
C VAL A 222 -15.37 22.73 5.13
N LEU A 223 -14.69 23.51 5.97
CA LEU A 223 -15.28 24.74 6.51
C LEU A 223 -15.50 25.69 5.33
N THR A 224 -16.72 25.73 4.80
CA THR A 224 -17.11 26.71 3.80
C THR A 224 -17.14 28.08 4.44
N GLY A 225 -16.06 28.84 4.22
CA GLY A 225 -15.98 30.28 4.45
C GLY A 225 -16.12 30.72 5.91
N GLN A 226 -14.98 30.98 6.58
CA GLN A 226 -15.00 32.09 7.53
C GLN A 226 -15.29 33.36 6.72
N PRO A 227 -16.29 34.18 7.06
CA PRO A 227 -16.46 35.49 6.44
C PRO A 227 -15.16 36.28 6.64
N SER A 228 -14.70 36.95 5.59
CA SER A 228 -13.51 37.79 5.66
C SER A 228 -13.63 38.76 6.84
N PRO A 229 -12.58 38.94 7.65
CA PRO A 229 -12.62 39.91 8.73
C PRO A 229 -13.00 41.29 8.18
N PRO A 230 -13.84 42.06 8.89
CA PRO A 230 -14.26 43.37 8.41
C PRO A 230 -13.01 44.24 8.18
N VAL A 231 -12.93 44.85 7.00
CA VAL A 231 -11.86 45.78 6.66
C VAL A 231 -11.90 46.92 7.67
N LEU A 232 -10.84 47.07 8.46
CA LEU A 232 -10.73 48.14 9.44
C LEU A 232 -10.74 49.49 8.69
N ALA A 233 -11.70 50.36 9.01
CA ALA A 233 -11.77 51.69 8.43
C ALA A 233 -10.47 52.47 8.74
N PRO A 234 -9.96 53.27 7.79
CA PRO A 234 -8.75 54.05 8.02
C PRO A 234 -8.96 55.06 9.17
N PRO A 235 -7.91 55.32 9.97
CA PRO A 235 -8.03 56.20 11.12
C PRO A 235 -8.39 57.62 10.68
N VAL A 236 -9.42 58.18 11.34
CA VAL A 236 -9.83 59.58 11.17
C VAL A 236 -8.68 60.47 11.64
N LYS A 237 -8.17 61.33 10.76
CA LYS A 237 -7.13 62.32 11.11
C LYS A 237 -7.74 63.41 12.00
N ASP A 238 -7.32 63.44 13.26
CA ASP A 238 -7.64 64.55 14.17
C ASP A 238 -7.06 65.87 13.65
N LYS A 239 -7.95 66.84 13.39
CA LYS A 239 -7.56 68.22 13.08
C LYS A 239 -7.02 68.88 14.35
N LYS A 240 -5.69 69.01 14.46
CA LYS A 240 -5.03 69.84 15.49
C LYS A 240 -5.63 71.24 15.53
N LYS A 241 -6.31 71.59 16.62
CA LYS A 241 -6.69 72.96 16.97
C LYS A 241 -5.42 73.79 17.19
N LYS A 242 -5.15 74.76 16.29
CA LYS A 242 -4.17 75.83 16.51
C LYS A 242 -4.64 76.71 17.68
N ARG A 243 -3.93 76.68 18.81
CA ARG A 243 -4.01 77.73 19.84
C ARG A 243 -3.39 79.01 19.28
N ARG A 244 -4.18 80.08 19.20
CA ARG A 244 -3.66 81.45 19.03
C ARG A 244 -3.44 82.04 20.42
N ARG A 245 -2.22 82.58 20.63
CA ARG A 245 -1.91 83.57 21.66
C ARG A 245 -2.51 84.90 21.24
#